data_AF-A0A1A8JJN7-F1
#
_entry.id   AF-A0A1A8JJN7-F1
#
_cell.length_a   1.000
_cell.length_b   1.000
_cell.length_c   1.000
_cell.angle_alpha   90.00
_cell.angle_beta   90.00
_cell.angle_gamma   90.00
#
_symmetry.space_group_name_H-M   'P 1'
#
loop_
_entity.id
_entity.type
_entity.pdbx_description
1 polymer ?
#
loop_
_entity_poly.entity_id
_entity_poly.type
_entity_poly.pdbx_seq_one_letter_code
_entity_poly.pdbx_strand_id
1 'polypeptide(L)'
;PDGSDPFWDWNHTWNTSSPDLTQCFQNTVLVWFPCLYLWMCAPIYLMYLRSHSRGYICMSHLNKAKTAVGFLLWIICWSDVFYTFWKMSQSSSVMAPVHLISPTLLGLTMLLATLMIQYERMKGVQSSGVMLIFWLLALLCATVSFRSKILQALLQLETVCIWRYTTFHMYYVLLMIALVLSSLTDQPPLFSQAVKDSNPCPEPG
;
A
#
# COMPACT_ATOMS: atom_id res chain seq x y z
N PRO A 1 -28.23 -6.18 4.80
CA PRO A 1 -27.42 -6.10 3.56
C PRO A 1 -27.50 -7.46 2.86
N ASP A 2 -28.45 -7.55 1.94
CA ASP A 2 -28.87 -8.79 1.29
C ASP A 2 -27.80 -9.29 0.32
N GLY A 3 -27.53 -10.59 0.36
CA GLY A 3 -26.44 -11.26 -0.36
C GLY A 3 -26.68 -11.46 -1.86
N SER A 4 -27.19 -10.45 -2.57
CA SER A 4 -27.62 -10.54 -3.97
C SER A 4 -27.01 -9.48 -4.89
N ASP A 5 -25.81 -8.96 -4.57
CA ASP A 5 -25.06 -8.14 -5.53
C ASP A 5 -24.25 -9.06 -6.47
N PRO A 6 -24.46 -9.02 -7.80
CA PRO A 6 -23.71 -9.85 -8.73
C PRO A 6 -22.21 -9.50 -8.72
N PHE A 7 -21.34 -10.52 -8.83
CA PHE A 7 -19.88 -10.34 -8.87
C PHE A 7 -19.44 -9.41 -10.01
N TRP A 8 -20.12 -9.48 -11.16
CA TRP A 8 -19.90 -8.64 -12.33
C TRP A 8 -21.24 -8.35 -13.00
N ASP A 9 -21.57 -7.07 -13.17
CA ASP A 9 -22.76 -6.65 -13.92
C ASP A 9 -22.34 -5.92 -15.21
N TRP A 10 -22.59 -6.57 -16.35
CA TRP A 10 -22.24 -6.03 -17.65
C TRP A 10 -23.06 -4.78 -18.01
N ASN A 11 -24.30 -4.71 -17.54
CA ASN A 11 -25.22 -3.63 -17.87
C ASN A 11 -24.80 -2.33 -17.17
N HIS A 12 -24.22 -2.45 -15.96
CA HIS A 12 -23.71 -1.34 -15.17
C HIS A 12 -22.30 -0.88 -15.62
N THR A 13 -21.48 -1.79 -16.15
CA THR A 13 -20.08 -1.51 -16.56
C THR A 13 -19.95 -0.95 -17.98
N TRP A 14 -20.86 -1.31 -18.90
CA TRP A 14 -20.69 -0.96 -20.33
C TRP A 14 -21.89 -0.22 -20.94
N ASN A 15 -23.08 -0.34 -20.35
CA ASN A 15 -24.32 0.16 -20.95
C ASN A 15 -24.90 1.39 -20.23
N THR A 16 -24.10 2.06 -19.39
CA THR A 16 -24.47 3.27 -18.65
C THR A 16 -23.45 4.37 -18.90
N SER A 17 -23.90 5.63 -18.92
CA SER A 17 -23.08 6.82 -19.17
C SER A 17 -22.00 7.10 -18.10
N SER A 18 -21.98 6.35 -16.99
CA SER A 18 -20.99 6.41 -15.91
C SER A 18 -20.62 4.99 -15.46
N PRO A 19 -19.66 4.32 -16.12
CA PRO A 19 -19.32 2.93 -15.80
C PRO A 19 -18.66 2.87 -14.42
N ASP A 20 -19.32 2.20 -13.48
CA ASP A 20 -18.83 1.94 -12.12
C ASP A 20 -18.78 0.42 -11.91
N LEU A 21 -17.65 -0.06 -11.37
CA LEU A 21 -17.42 -1.47 -11.06
C LEU A 21 -18.25 -1.87 -9.83
N THR A 22 -18.73 -3.12 -9.78
CA THR A 22 -19.51 -3.62 -8.63
C THR A 22 -18.71 -3.55 -7.32
N GLN A 23 -19.41 -3.31 -6.20
CA GLN A 23 -18.81 -3.20 -4.86
C GLN A 23 -17.98 -4.44 -4.49
N CYS A 24 -18.42 -5.63 -4.92
CA CYS A 24 -17.71 -6.89 -4.72
C CYS A 24 -16.38 -6.94 -5.48
N PHE A 25 -16.35 -6.49 -6.73
CA PHE A 25 -15.13 -6.45 -7.55
C PHE A 25 -14.10 -5.46 -6.97
N GLN A 26 -14.56 -4.32 -6.48
CA GLN A 26 -13.69 -3.33 -5.81
C GLN A 26 -13.09 -3.84 -4.51
N ASN A 27 -13.88 -4.56 -3.71
CA ASN A 27 -13.40 -5.10 -2.44
C ASN A 27 -12.52 -6.35 -2.61
N THR A 28 -12.57 -7.04 -3.75
CA THR A 28 -11.74 -8.22 -4.03
C THR A 28 -10.60 -7.89 -4.99
N VAL A 29 -10.87 -7.81 -6.30
CA VAL A 29 -9.83 -7.76 -7.33
C VAL A 29 -8.91 -6.55 -7.17
N LEU A 30 -9.46 -5.36 -6.91
CA LEU A 30 -8.67 -4.13 -6.77
C LEU A 30 -7.79 -4.12 -5.51
N VAL A 31 -8.23 -4.75 -4.42
CA VAL A 31 -7.41 -4.89 -3.21
C VAL A 31 -6.38 -6.00 -3.39
N TRP A 32 -6.77 -7.12 -3.99
CA TRP A 32 -5.92 -8.31 -4.10
C TRP A 32 -4.81 -8.13 -5.12
N PHE A 33 -5.02 -7.38 -6.19
CA PHE A 33 -4.03 -7.19 -7.25
C PHE A 33 -2.69 -6.62 -6.75
N PRO A 34 -2.62 -5.48 -6.03
CA PRO A 34 -1.37 -4.99 -5.46
C PRO A 34 -0.82 -5.91 -4.36
N CYS A 35 -1.69 -6.60 -3.60
CA CYS A 35 -1.26 -7.58 -2.61
C CYS A 35 -0.53 -8.76 -3.25
N LEU A 36 -1.14 -9.41 -4.24
CA LEU A 36 -0.55 -10.57 -4.93
C LEU A 36 0.79 -10.20 -5.58
N TYR A 37 0.90 -9.02 -6.18
CA TYR A 37 2.16 -8.51 -6.70
C TYR A 37 3.26 -8.53 -5.63
N LEU A 38 3.00 -7.89 -4.47
CA LEU A 38 4.01 -7.79 -3.42
C LEU A 38 4.35 -9.16 -2.82
N TRP A 39 3.35 -10.00 -2.57
CA TRP A 39 3.55 -11.33 -1.99
C TRP A 39 4.36 -12.26 -2.90
N MET A 40 4.21 -12.15 -4.21
CA MET A 40 5.00 -12.91 -5.19
C MET A 40 6.42 -12.36 -5.33
N CYS A 41 6.58 -11.03 -5.36
CA CYS A 41 7.89 -10.40 -5.52
C CYS A 41 8.74 -10.43 -4.24
N ALA A 42 8.12 -10.36 -3.06
CA ALA A 42 8.80 -10.31 -1.77
C ALA A 42 9.80 -11.45 -1.55
N PRO A 43 9.46 -12.76 -1.67
CA PRO A 43 10.42 -13.84 -1.40
C PRO A 43 11.63 -13.80 -2.33
N ILE A 44 11.40 -13.55 -3.63
CA ILE A 44 12.45 -13.46 -4.65
C ILE A 44 13.37 -12.28 -4.34
N TYR A 45 12.79 -11.12 -4.03
CA TYR A 45 13.55 -9.92 -3.72
C TYR A 45 14.33 -10.02 -2.40
N LEU A 46 13.75 -10.65 -1.37
CA LEU A 46 14.44 -10.91 -0.10
C LEU A 46 15.63 -11.86 -0.29
N MET A 47 15.50 -12.89 -1.13
CA MET A 47 16.61 -13.76 -1.49
C MET A 47 17.72 -13.00 -2.23
N TYR A 48 17.35 -12.16 -3.19
CA TYR A 48 18.29 -11.30 -3.92
C TYR A 48 19.07 -10.36 -2.97
N LEU A 49 18.36 -9.66 -2.07
CA LEU A 49 18.98 -8.78 -1.07
C LEU A 49 19.83 -9.54 -0.03
N ARG A 50 19.47 -10.79 0.28
CA ARG A 50 20.31 -11.64 1.14
C ARG A 50 21.66 -11.89 0.51
N SER A 51 21.68 -12.21 -0.79
CA SER A 51 22.90 -12.52 -1.54
C SER A 51 23.76 -11.29 -1.84
N HIS A 52 23.16 -10.12 -2.06
CA HIS A 52 23.88 -8.89 -2.40
C HIS A 52 23.82 -7.87 -1.26
N SER A 53 24.69 -8.02 -0.25
CA SER A 53 24.85 -7.01 0.80
C SER A 53 25.72 -5.86 0.30
N ARG A 54 25.15 -4.66 0.14
CA ARG A 54 25.88 -3.44 -0.24
C ARG A 54 26.33 -2.59 0.96
N GLY A 55 26.30 -3.16 2.17
CA GLY A 55 26.59 -2.46 3.43
C GLY A 55 25.33 -1.89 4.09
N TYR A 56 25.51 -1.17 5.21
CA TYR A 56 24.42 -0.56 5.99
C TYR A 56 24.28 0.93 5.65
N ILE A 57 23.07 1.41 5.35
CA ILE A 57 22.78 2.84 5.18
C ILE A 57 22.44 3.47 6.54
N CYS A 58 23.12 4.57 6.88
CA CYS A 58 22.80 5.36 8.07
C CYS A 58 21.43 6.04 7.94
N MET A 59 20.77 6.32 9.07
CA MET A 59 19.39 6.82 9.11
C MET A 59 19.26 8.22 8.48
N SER A 60 18.74 8.28 7.25
CA SER A 60 18.25 9.50 6.60
C SER A 60 16.85 9.89 7.14
N HIS A 61 16.55 11.20 7.15
CA HIS A 61 15.21 11.71 7.49
C HIS A 61 14.12 11.14 6.57
N LEU A 62 14.45 10.88 5.29
CA LEU A 62 13.53 10.25 4.33
C LEU A 62 13.23 8.79 4.69
N ASN A 63 14.22 8.02 5.14
CA ASN A 63 13.97 6.64 5.59
C ASN A 63 13.09 6.58 6.85
N LYS A 64 13.25 7.55 7.77
CA LYS A 64 12.35 7.71 8.92
C LYS A 64 10.93 8.03 8.45
N ALA A 65 10.77 8.90 7.44
CA ALA A 65 9.48 9.23 6.86
C ALA A 65 8.82 8.02 6.17
N LYS A 66 9.55 7.27 5.33
CA LYS A 66 9.07 6.03 4.68
C LYS A 66 8.54 5.03 5.71
N THR A 67 9.32 4.81 6.77
CA THR A 67 8.95 3.92 7.88
C THR A 67 7.68 4.39 8.59
N ALA A 68 7.61 5.69 8.92
CA ALA A 68 6.46 6.26 9.62
C ALA A 68 5.18 6.17 8.78
N VAL A 69 5.25 6.49 7.48
CA VAL A 69 4.10 6.41 6.57
C VAL A 69 3.63 4.96 6.42
N GLY A 70 4.55 4.01 6.22
CA GLY A 70 4.17 2.60 6.15
C GLY A 70 3.54 2.09 7.45
N PHE A 71 4.03 2.51 8.61
CA PHE A 71 3.45 2.15 9.90
C PHE A 71 2.05 2.76 10.11
N LEU A 72 1.84 4.01 9.69
CA LEU A 72 0.52 4.65 9.72
C LEU A 72 -0.47 3.93 8.80
N LEU A 73 -0.05 3.55 7.60
CA LEU A 73 -0.86 2.74 6.68
C LEU A 73 -1.27 1.41 7.32
N TRP A 74 -0.32 0.73 7.97
CA TRP A 74 -0.60 -0.50 8.70
C TRP A 74 -1.65 -0.30 9.79
N ILE A 75 -1.52 0.74 10.62
CA ILE A 75 -2.49 1.07 11.67
C ILE A 75 -3.88 1.32 11.09
N ILE A 76 -3.99 2.09 10.00
CA ILE A 76 -5.28 2.40 9.38
C ILE A 76 -5.95 1.13 8.82
N CYS A 77 -5.20 0.26 8.16
CA CYS A 77 -5.76 -1.00 7.67
C CYS A 77 -6.23 -1.90 8.82
N TRP A 78 -5.46 -1.98 9.91
CA TRP A 78 -5.84 -2.77 11.09
C TRP A 78 -7.01 -2.17 11.86
N SER A 79 -7.17 -0.85 11.87
CA SER A 79 -8.31 -0.20 12.53
C SER A 79 -9.62 -0.53 11.83
N ASP A 80 -9.64 -0.67 10.49
CA ASP A 80 -10.81 -1.11 9.74
C ASP A 80 -11.18 -2.59 10.01
N VAL A 81 -10.16 -3.44 10.16
CA VAL A 81 -10.33 -4.85 10.57
C VAL A 81 -10.94 -4.90 11.97
N PHE A 82 -10.33 -4.20 12.93
CA PHE A 82 -10.80 -4.14 14.31
C PHE A 82 -12.21 -3.57 14.42
N TYR A 83 -12.52 -2.51 13.67
CA TYR A 83 -13.86 -1.94 13.60
C TYR A 83 -14.89 -2.95 13.08
N THR A 84 -14.52 -3.75 12.08
CA THR A 84 -15.39 -4.81 11.54
C THR A 84 -15.63 -5.91 12.57
N PHE A 85 -14.57 -6.37 13.25
CA PHE A 85 -14.70 -7.33 14.36
C PHE A 85 -15.54 -6.79 15.52
N TRP A 86 -15.32 -5.54 15.92
CA TRP A 86 -16.10 -4.89 16.97
C TRP A 86 -17.59 -4.85 16.62
N LYS A 87 -17.91 -4.47 15.37
CA LYS A 87 -19.30 -4.45 14.89
C LYS A 87 -19.94 -5.84 14.88
N MET A 88 -19.20 -6.87 14.46
CA MET A 88 -19.66 -8.27 14.50
C MET A 88 -19.85 -8.77 15.94
N SER A 89 -19.03 -8.32 16.89
CA SER A 89 -19.19 -8.69 18.30
C SER A 89 -20.43 -8.07 18.93
N GLN A 90 -20.85 -6.90 18.46
CA GLN A 90 -21.95 -6.12 19.04
C GLN A 90 -23.29 -6.40 18.38
N SER A 91 -23.27 -6.88 17.14
CA SER A 91 -24.44 -7.33 16.39
C SER A 91 -24.16 -8.73 15.86
N SER A 92 -24.95 -9.73 16.26
CA SER A 92 -24.91 -11.12 15.74
C SER A 92 -25.32 -11.23 14.26
N SER A 93 -25.02 -10.23 13.45
CA SER A 93 -25.20 -10.22 12.01
C SER A 93 -24.11 -11.03 11.32
N VAL A 94 -24.50 -12.06 10.59
CA VAL A 94 -23.62 -12.84 9.71
C VAL A 94 -23.24 -11.96 8.52
N MET A 95 -22.08 -11.29 8.61
CA MET A 95 -21.55 -10.49 7.50
C MET A 95 -20.70 -11.39 6.59
N ALA A 96 -20.80 -11.18 5.28
CA ALA A 96 -20.11 -12.03 4.30
C ALA A 96 -18.58 -12.05 4.55
N PRO A 97 -17.94 -13.23 4.51
CA PRO A 97 -16.52 -13.41 4.89
C PRO A 97 -15.55 -12.58 4.04
N VAL A 98 -15.93 -12.22 2.82
CA VAL A 98 -15.13 -11.40 1.89
C VAL A 98 -14.79 -10.02 2.47
N HIS A 99 -15.69 -9.43 3.27
CA HIS A 99 -15.45 -8.13 3.92
C HIS A 99 -14.50 -8.20 5.11
N LEU A 100 -14.18 -9.40 5.59
CA LEU A 100 -13.16 -9.63 6.60
C LEU A 100 -11.82 -9.97 5.93
N ILE A 101 -11.85 -10.89 4.97
CA ILE A 101 -10.64 -11.41 4.31
C ILE A 101 -9.90 -10.28 3.58
N SER A 102 -10.60 -9.45 2.82
CA SER A 102 -9.96 -8.41 2.01
C SER A 102 -9.19 -7.34 2.82
N PRO A 103 -9.77 -6.71 3.87
CA PRO A 103 -9.02 -5.78 4.70
C PRO A 103 -7.93 -6.46 5.54
N THR A 104 -8.11 -7.72 5.94
CA THR A 104 -7.03 -8.47 6.64
C THR A 104 -5.84 -8.74 5.72
N LEU A 105 -6.07 -9.16 4.47
CA LEU A 105 -5.03 -9.37 3.47
C LEU A 105 -4.28 -8.06 3.18
N LEU A 106 -5.02 -6.95 3.06
CA LEU A 106 -4.42 -5.62 2.88
C LEU A 106 -3.55 -5.24 4.10
N GLY A 107 -4.06 -5.43 5.32
CA GLY A 107 -3.32 -5.16 6.56
C GLY A 107 -2.04 -5.99 6.69
N LEU A 108 -2.07 -7.27 6.32
CA LEU A 108 -0.88 -8.13 6.26
C LEU A 108 0.10 -7.68 5.17
N THR A 109 -0.41 -7.23 4.02
CA THR A 109 0.42 -6.71 2.93
C THR A 109 1.12 -5.40 3.33
N MET A 110 0.43 -4.50 4.06
CA MET A 110 1.05 -3.28 4.59
C MET A 110 2.14 -3.60 5.63
N LEU A 111 1.94 -4.65 6.45
CA LEU A 111 2.99 -5.14 7.35
C LEU A 111 4.20 -5.66 6.56
N LEU A 112 3.96 -6.49 5.54
CA LEU A 112 5.03 -6.98 4.68
C LEU A 112 5.79 -5.83 4.00
N ALA A 113 5.05 -4.81 3.52
CA ALA A 113 5.64 -3.64 2.89
C ALA A 113 6.54 -2.86 3.86
N THR A 114 6.10 -2.64 5.10
CA THR A 114 6.92 -1.97 6.13
C THR A 114 8.16 -2.78 6.51
N LEU A 115 8.04 -4.11 6.63
CA LEU A 115 9.18 -4.99 6.89
C LEU A 115 10.19 -4.96 5.74
N MET A 116 9.73 -4.97 4.49
CA MET A 116 10.61 -4.85 3.33
C MET A 116 11.32 -3.49 3.30
N ILE A 117 10.64 -2.37 3.62
CA ILE A 117 11.30 -1.06 3.76
C ILE A 117 12.40 -1.12 4.83
N GLN A 118 12.15 -1.76 5.98
CA GLN A 118 13.19 -1.96 7.00
C GLN A 118 14.35 -2.84 6.49
N TYR A 119 14.04 -3.87 5.72
CA TYR A 119 15.04 -4.81 5.22
C TYR A 119 15.94 -4.16 4.16
N GLU A 120 15.35 -3.40 3.25
CA GLU A 120 16.06 -2.58 2.26
C GLU A 120 17.03 -1.63 2.96
N ARG A 121 16.55 -0.94 4.00
CA ARG A 121 17.40 -0.10 4.85
C ARG A 121 18.57 -0.87 5.46
N MET A 122 18.32 -2.04 6.09
CA MET A 122 19.38 -2.86 6.70
C MET A 122 20.43 -3.31 5.69
N LYS A 123 20.04 -3.52 4.43
CA LYS A 123 20.89 -3.96 3.32
C LYS A 123 21.47 -2.83 2.48
N GLY A 124 21.19 -1.58 2.84
CA GLY A 124 21.70 -0.41 2.15
C GLY A 124 21.10 -0.19 0.76
N VAL A 125 19.85 -0.57 0.56
CA VAL A 125 19.07 -0.26 -0.65
C VAL A 125 18.18 0.94 -0.35
N GLN A 126 18.35 2.01 -1.13
CA GLN A 126 17.70 3.31 -0.91
C GLN A 126 16.24 3.37 -1.39
N SER A 127 16.02 2.91 -2.62
CA SER A 127 14.71 2.82 -3.23
C SER A 127 14.71 1.62 -4.16
N SER A 128 13.73 0.74 -3.99
CA SER A 128 13.54 -0.39 -4.88
C SER A 128 12.41 -0.11 -5.86
N GLY A 129 12.63 -0.53 -7.10
CA GLY A 129 11.58 -0.52 -8.11
C GLY A 129 10.37 -1.36 -7.67
N VAL A 130 10.59 -2.42 -6.89
CA VAL A 130 9.51 -3.28 -6.36
C VAL A 130 8.56 -2.48 -5.47
N MET A 131 9.09 -1.68 -4.54
CA MET A 131 8.26 -0.83 -3.69
C MET A 131 7.56 0.26 -4.49
N LEU A 132 8.26 0.93 -5.40
CA LEU A 132 7.67 1.97 -6.24
C LEU A 132 6.49 1.43 -7.05
N ILE A 133 6.66 0.29 -7.72
CA ILE A 133 5.59 -0.37 -8.49
C ILE A 133 4.43 -0.77 -7.58
N PHE A 134 4.71 -1.32 -6.39
CA PHE A 134 3.67 -1.65 -5.41
C PHE A 134 2.82 -0.43 -5.02
N TRP A 135 3.47 0.68 -4.62
CA TRP A 135 2.75 1.90 -4.21
C TRP A 135 1.96 2.50 -5.36
N LEU A 136 2.53 2.52 -6.56
CA LEU A 136 1.86 3.01 -7.77
C LEU A 136 0.63 2.16 -8.06
N LEU A 137 0.76 0.83 -8.00
CA LEU A 137 -0.34 -0.06 -8.28
C LEU A 137 -1.45 0.03 -7.23
N ALA A 138 -1.09 0.07 -5.95
CA ALA A 138 -2.04 0.27 -4.86
C ALA A 138 -2.79 1.60 -5.01
N LEU A 139 -2.11 2.67 -5.44
CA LEU A 139 -2.71 3.97 -5.69
C LEU A 139 -3.66 3.95 -6.89
N LEU A 140 -3.28 3.33 -8.02
CA LEU A 140 -4.16 3.18 -9.18
C LEU A 140 -5.44 2.44 -8.79
N CYS A 141 -5.31 1.33 -8.06
CA CYS A 141 -6.46 0.58 -7.58
C CYS A 141 -7.33 1.40 -6.61
N ALA A 142 -6.71 2.13 -5.68
CA ALA A 142 -7.44 2.99 -4.75
C ALA A 142 -8.16 4.16 -5.46
N THR A 143 -7.60 4.69 -6.54
CA THR A 143 -8.19 5.77 -7.34
C THR A 143 -9.50 5.34 -8.01
N VAL A 144 -9.54 4.11 -8.54
CA VAL A 144 -10.77 3.53 -9.12
C VAL A 144 -11.86 3.38 -8.06
N SER A 145 -11.50 2.90 -6.87
CA SER A 145 -12.43 2.80 -5.73
C SER A 145 -12.87 4.17 -5.20
N PHE A 146 -12.00 5.18 -5.26
CA PHE A 146 -12.30 6.56 -4.85
C PHE A 146 -13.35 7.21 -5.76
N ARG A 147 -13.20 7.06 -7.09
CA ARG A 147 -14.19 7.54 -8.06
C ARG A 147 -15.58 6.97 -7.76
N SER A 148 -15.65 5.66 -7.54
CA SER A 148 -16.92 4.95 -7.28
C SER A 148 -17.57 5.42 -5.97
N LYS A 149 -16.76 5.58 -4.91
CA LYS A 149 -17.24 6.09 -3.61
C LYS A 149 -17.73 7.53 -3.67
N ILE A 150 -17.10 8.38 -4.48
CA ILE A 150 -17.57 9.76 -4.70
C ILE A 150 -18.92 9.74 -5.42
N LEU A 151 -19.05 8.95 -6.49
CA LEU A 151 -20.31 8.88 -7.22
C LEU A 151 -21.46 8.38 -6.35
N GLN A 152 -21.20 7.37 -5.50
CA GLN A 152 -22.15 6.90 -4.50
C GLN A 152 -22.49 7.98 -3.46
N ALA A 153 -21.51 8.73 -2.95
CA ALA A 153 -21.74 9.79 -1.96
C ALA A 153 -22.55 10.97 -2.53
N LEU A 154 -22.39 11.28 -3.81
CA LEU A 154 -23.17 12.31 -4.51
C LEU A 154 -24.64 11.90 -4.71
N LEU A 155 -24.90 10.59 -4.87
CA LEU A 155 -26.24 10.05 -5.13
C LEU A 155 -27.00 9.66 -3.84
N GLN A 156 -26.31 9.27 -2.78
CA GLN A 156 -26.90 8.78 -1.51
C GLN A 156 -26.32 9.53 -0.31
N LEU A 157 -26.79 10.76 -0.08
CA LEU A 157 -26.27 11.69 0.94
C LEU A 157 -26.45 11.20 2.40
N GLU A 158 -27.29 10.19 2.65
CA GLU A 158 -27.81 9.91 4.01
C GLU A 158 -27.25 8.63 4.67
N THR A 159 -26.57 7.74 3.95
CA THR A 159 -26.20 6.39 4.47
C THR A 159 -24.70 6.07 4.46
N VAL A 160 -23.81 7.08 4.46
CA VAL A 160 -22.36 6.84 4.44
C VAL A 160 -21.83 6.62 5.87
N CYS A 161 -21.24 5.45 6.12
CA CYS A 161 -20.53 5.17 7.37
C CYS A 161 -19.29 6.09 7.50
N ILE A 162 -19.38 7.11 8.36
CA ILE A 162 -18.32 8.13 8.56
C ILE A 162 -16.94 7.50 8.77
N TRP A 163 -16.83 6.47 9.62
CA TRP A 163 -15.56 5.78 9.89
C TRP A 163 -14.91 5.19 8.62
N ARG A 164 -15.68 4.44 7.83
CA ARG A 164 -15.16 3.81 6.59
C ARG A 164 -14.82 4.83 5.52
N TYR A 165 -15.50 5.98 5.54
CA TYR A 165 -15.20 7.08 4.64
C TYR A 165 -13.88 7.76 5.04
N THR A 166 -13.70 8.08 6.33
CA THR A 166 -12.49 8.73 6.83
C THR A 166 -11.25 7.84 6.71
N THR A 167 -11.33 6.56 7.06
CA THR A 167 -10.18 5.63 6.96
C THR A 167 -9.74 5.45 5.50
N PHE A 168 -10.69 5.36 4.56
CA PHE A 168 -10.38 5.26 3.14
C PHE A 168 -9.66 6.50 2.59
N HIS A 169 -10.10 7.71 2.97
CA HIS A 169 -9.44 8.95 2.54
C HIS A 169 -8.04 9.08 3.13
N MET A 170 -7.88 8.77 4.42
CA MET A 170 -6.58 8.76 5.08
C MET A 170 -5.62 7.76 4.41
N TYR A 171 -6.12 6.55 4.10
CA TYR A 171 -5.39 5.54 3.36
C TYR A 171 -4.92 6.06 1.98
N TYR A 172 -5.84 6.65 1.20
CA TYR A 172 -5.52 7.19 -0.12
C TYR A 172 -4.44 8.28 -0.08
N VAL A 173 -4.56 9.24 0.85
CA VAL A 173 -3.56 10.30 1.02
C VAL A 173 -2.20 9.72 1.43
N LEU A 174 -2.18 8.75 2.34
CA LEU A 174 -0.91 8.12 2.74
C LEU A 174 -0.28 7.30 1.62
N LEU A 175 -1.06 6.66 0.74
CA LEU A 175 -0.52 6.01 -0.47
C LEU A 175 0.17 7.01 -1.40
N MET A 176 -0.44 8.19 -1.61
CA MET A 176 0.16 9.27 -2.39
C MET A 176 1.51 9.69 -1.77
N ILE A 177 1.53 9.90 -0.46
CA ILE A 177 2.76 10.26 0.26
C ILE A 177 3.80 9.13 0.14
N ALA A 178 3.40 7.86 0.32
CA ALA A 178 4.30 6.71 0.20
C ALA A 178 4.92 6.62 -1.21
N LEU A 179 4.13 6.81 -2.26
CA LEU A 179 4.61 6.82 -3.64
C LEU A 179 5.63 7.93 -3.88
N VAL A 180 5.32 9.15 -3.43
CA VAL A 180 6.26 10.29 -3.53
C VAL A 180 7.55 9.96 -2.79
N LEU A 181 7.47 9.50 -1.53
CA LEU A 181 8.64 9.11 -0.74
C LEU A 181 9.46 7.99 -1.39
N SER A 182 8.82 7.02 -2.05
CA SER A 182 9.50 5.96 -2.81
C SER A 182 10.17 6.47 -4.08
N SER A 183 9.61 7.51 -4.72
CA SER A 183 10.23 8.13 -5.90
C SER A 183 11.44 9.02 -5.55
N LEU A 184 11.48 9.57 -4.33
CA LEU A 184 12.59 10.38 -3.87
C LEU A 184 13.82 9.50 -3.62
N THR A 185 14.94 9.84 -4.28
CA THR A 185 16.23 9.19 -4.07
C THR A 185 16.80 9.63 -2.73
N ASP A 186 17.09 8.67 -1.85
CA ASP A 186 17.76 8.93 -0.57
C ASP A 186 19.20 9.44 -0.80
N GLN A 187 19.75 10.18 0.18
CA GLN A 187 21.15 10.59 0.12
C GLN A 187 22.08 9.36 -0.01
N PRO A 188 23.16 9.45 -0.84
CA PRO A 188 24.07 8.33 -1.09
C PRO A 188 24.58 7.72 0.22
N PRO A 189 24.86 6.40 0.24
CA PRO A 189 25.43 5.77 1.41
C PRO A 189 26.70 6.52 1.84
N LEU A 190 26.89 6.68 3.15
CA LEU A 190 28.03 7.37 3.77
C LEU A 190 29.39 6.79 3.33
N PHE A 191 29.40 5.59 2.76
CA PHE A 191 30.54 4.92 2.13
C PHE A 191 30.32 4.63 0.64
N SER A 192 29.75 5.57 -0.12
CA SER A 192 29.82 5.51 -1.57
C SER A 192 31.28 5.67 -1.99
N GLN A 193 31.84 4.68 -2.68
CA GLN A 193 33.17 4.76 -3.29
C GLN A 193 33.35 5.99 -4.18
N ALA A 194 32.25 6.64 -4.62
CA ALA A 194 32.28 7.88 -5.37
C ALA A 194 32.87 9.10 -4.62
N VAL A 195 33.04 9.03 -3.28
CA VAL A 195 33.71 10.09 -2.49
C VAL A 195 35.17 9.75 -2.18
N LYS A 196 35.66 8.54 -2.52
CA LYS A 196 37.03 8.13 -2.22
C LYS A 196 38.06 8.44 -3.32
N ASP A 197 37.68 9.16 -4.37
CA ASP A 197 38.59 9.56 -5.46
C ASP A 197 38.82 11.08 -5.56
N SER A 198 38.75 11.79 -4.43
CA SER A 198 39.13 13.20 -4.35
C SER A 198 40.50 13.42 -3.71
N ASN A 199 41.47 12.52 -3.89
CA ASN A 199 42.91 12.87 -3.82
C ASN A 199 43.81 11.69 -4.26
N PRO A 200 44.29 11.61 -5.51
CA PRO A 200 45.50 10.82 -5.78
C PRO A 200 46.67 11.56 -5.14
N CYS A 201 47.20 11.02 -4.04
CA CYS A 201 48.44 11.49 -3.44
C CYS A 201 49.53 11.60 -4.53
N PRO A 202 50.25 12.73 -4.67
CA PRO A 202 51.40 12.79 -5.54
C PRO A 202 52.53 11.97 -4.91
N GLU A 203 53.17 11.12 -5.71
CA GLU A 203 54.29 10.28 -5.31
C GLU A 203 55.48 11.14 -4.82
N PRO A 204 56.26 10.67 -3.84
CA PRO A 204 57.46 11.36 -3.39
C PRO A 204 58.59 11.13 -4.41
N GLY A 205 59.01 12.21 -5.08
CA GLY A 205 60.23 12.29 -5.88
C GLY A 205 61.18 13.34 -5.31
#